data_AF-A0A7C4UNH7-F1
#
_entry.id   AF-A0A7C4UNH7-F1
#
_cell.length_a   1.000
_cell.length_b   1.000
_cell.length_c   1.000
_cell.angle_alpha   90.00
_cell.angle_beta   90.00
_cell.angle_gamma   90.00
#
_symmetry.space_group_name_H-M   'P 1'
#
loop_
_entity.id
_entity.type
_entity.pdbx_description
1 polymer ?
#
loop_
_entity_poly.entity_id
_entity_poly.type
_entity_poly.pdbx_seq_one_letter_code
_entity_poly.pdbx_strand_id
1 'polypeptide(L)'
;MRRISPREAKRMMQRMGMELEEMHGILKVTFTMKDKSLVIADPQVTIMKVGGQKIYQVVGEAVEEKTEEEKTEISDEDVQLVAA
;
A
#
# COMPACT_ATOMS: atom_id res chain seq x y z
N MET A 1 16.82 -32.21 1.69
CA MET A 1 15.90 -31.57 2.68
C MET A 1 14.47 -31.83 2.24
N ARG A 2 13.64 -32.39 3.12
CA ARG A 2 12.23 -32.72 2.83
C ARG A 2 11.47 -31.41 2.67
N ARG A 3 10.92 -31.15 1.46
CA ARG A 3 10.13 -29.94 1.18
C ARG A 3 8.95 -29.91 2.15
N ILE A 4 8.90 -28.91 3.01
CA ILE A 4 7.74 -28.66 3.87
C ILE A 4 6.54 -28.46 2.95
N SER A 5 5.47 -29.20 3.19
CA SER A 5 4.26 -29.03 2.39
C SER A 5 3.59 -27.69 2.73
N PRO A 6 2.93 -27.01 1.76
CA PRO A 6 2.22 -25.75 2.03
C PRO A 6 1.19 -25.87 3.18
N ARG A 7 0.63 -27.07 3.36
CA ARG A 7 -0.31 -27.39 4.45
C ARG A 7 0.38 -27.45 5.82
N GLU A 8 1.57 -28.02 5.90
CA GLU A 8 2.37 -28.05 7.14
C GLU A 8 2.84 -26.64 7.52
N ALA A 9 3.28 -25.84 6.55
CA ALA A 9 3.66 -24.45 6.79
C ALA A 9 2.48 -23.62 7.33
N LYS A 10 1.29 -23.75 6.73
CA LYS A 10 0.07 -23.07 7.22
C LYS A 10 -0.28 -23.48 8.65
N ARG A 11 -0.22 -24.78 8.98
CA ARG A 11 -0.46 -25.28 10.35
C ARG A 11 0.57 -24.77 11.35
N MET A 12 1.83 -24.66 10.94
CA MET A 12 2.89 -24.11 11.79
C MET A 12 2.66 -22.63 12.08
N MET A 13 2.31 -21.83 11.08
CA MET A 13 1.99 -20.40 11.27
C MET A 13 0.80 -20.20 12.22
N GLN A 14 -0.27 -20.97 12.06
CA GLN A 14 -1.43 -20.94 12.96
C GLN A 14 -1.06 -21.29 14.41
N ARG A 15 -0.19 -22.29 14.63
CA ARG A 15 0.29 -22.66 15.98
C ARG A 15 1.11 -21.56 16.66
N MET A 16 1.75 -20.71 15.87
CA MET A 16 2.48 -19.54 16.36
C MET A 16 1.58 -18.32 16.60
N GLY A 17 0.25 -18.49 16.50
CA GLY A 17 -0.72 -17.41 16.67
C GLY A 17 -0.76 -16.43 15.49
N MET A 18 -0.13 -16.78 14.36
CA MET A 18 -0.14 -15.97 13.15
C MET A 18 -1.37 -16.34 12.33
N GLU A 19 -2.40 -15.50 12.42
CA GLU A 19 -3.61 -15.59 11.60
C GLU A 19 -3.37 -14.87 10.28
N LEU A 20 -3.58 -15.57 9.16
CA LEU A 20 -3.47 -15.03 7.81
C LEU A 20 -4.90 -14.82 7.27
N GLU A 21 -5.25 -13.58 6.98
CA GLU A 21 -6.61 -13.16 6.60
C GLU A 21 -6.55 -12.41 5.26
N GLU A 22 -7.30 -12.87 4.26
CA GLU A 22 -7.42 -12.14 3.00
C GLU A 22 -8.34 -10.92 3.19
N MET A 23 -7.88 -9.76 2.73
CA MET A 23 -8.64 -8.52 2.76
C MET A 23 -9.29 -8.30 1.39
N HIS A 24 -10.61 -8.39 1.36
CA HIS A 24 -11.40 -8.26 0.13
C HIS A 24 -11.85 -6.81 -0.11
N GLY A 25 -12.12 -6.47 -1.38
CA GLY A 25 -12.71 -5.18 -1.76
C GLY A 25 -11.74 -3.99 -1.77
N ILE A 26 -10.43 -4.25 -1.83
CA ILE A 26 -9.42 -3.18 -1.91
C ILE A 26 -9.29 -2.71 -3.34
N LEU A 27 -9.63 -1.43 -3.55
CA LEU A 27 -9.57 -0.78 -4.86
C LEU A 27 -8.18 -0.20 -5.15
N LYS A 28 -7.48 0.26 -4.11
CA LYS A 28 -6.21 0.97 -4.27
C LYS A 28 -5.36 0.89 -3.01
N VAL A 29 -4.06 0.70 -3.18
CA VAL A 29 -3.03 0.95 -2.15
C VAL A 29 -2.10 2.04 -2.65
N THR A 30 -1.84 3.04 -1.81
CA THR A 30 -0.90 4.12 -2.09
C THR A 30 0.21 4.12 -1.05
N PHE A 31 1.45 3.93 -1.49
CA PHE A 31 2.63 4.14 -0.66
C PHE A 31 3.15 5.56 -0.90
N THR A 32 2.94 6.46 0.07
CA THR A 32 3.44 7.83 0.00
C THR A 32 4.88 7.88 0.49
N MET A 33 5.77 8.43 -0.35
CA MET A 33 7.16 8.72 -0.04
C MET A 33 7.37 10.23 -0.02
N LYS A 34 8.60 10.70 0.23
CA LYS A 34 8.89 12.13 0.36
C LYS A 34 8.66 12.91 -0.94
N ASP A 35 8.97 12.30 -2.07
CA ASP A 35 9.09 12.90 -3.40
C ASP A 35 8.18 12.25 -4.45
N LYS A 36 7.52 11.16 -4.08
CA LYS A 36 6.68 10.35 -4.96
C LYS A 36 5.68 9.51 -4.22
N SER A 37 4.73 8.95 -4.95
CA SER A 37 3.83 7.90 -4.52
C SER A 37 3.97 6.67 -5.42
N LEU A 38 3.77 5.49 -4.84
CA LEU A 38 3.51 4.26 -5.59
C LEU A 38 2.05 3.88 -5.44
N VAL A 39 1.35 3.73 -6.54
CA VAL A 39 -0.06 3.37 -6.58
C VAL A 39 -0.21 1.96 -7.15
N ILE A 40 -0.93 1.11 -6.42
CA ILE A 40 -1.31 -0.23 -6.86
C ILE A 40 -2.83 -0.26 -6.93
N ALA A 41 -3.38 -0.42 -8.15
CA ALA A 41 -4.81 -0.58 -8.40
C ALA A 41 -5.23 -2.05 -8.25
N ASP A 42 -6.43 -2.27 -7.70
CA ASP A 42 -7.03 -3.58 -7.44
C ASP A 42 -6.06 -4.64 -6.87
N PRO A 43 -5.31 -4.32 -5.78
CA PRO A 43 -4.33 -5.24 -5.23
C PRO A 43 -4.96 -6.44 -4.52
N GLN A 44 -4.22 -7.54 -4.50
CA GLN A 44 -4.47 -8.62 -3.54
C GLN A 44 -3.77 -8.28 -2.22
N VAL A 45 -4.55 -8.16 -1.15
CA VAL A 45 -4.04 -7.80 0.17
C VAL A 45 -4.32 -8.91 1.17
N THR A 46 -3.28 -9.31 1.90
CA THR A 46 -3.38 -10.28 3.00
C THR A 46 -2.85 -9.66 4.28
N ILE A 47 -3.53 -9.89 5.39
CA ILE A 47 -3.16 -9.39 6.73
C ILE A 47 -2.63 -10.55 7.56
N MET A 48 -1.55 -10.31 8.29
CA MET A 48 -1.03 -11.21 9.31
C MET A 48 -0.88 -10.47 10.64
N LYS A 49 -1.38 -11.06 11.73
CA LYS A 49 -1.24 -10.50 13.09
C LYS A 49 -0.06 -11.18 13.80
N VAL A 50 0.94 -10.39 14.22
CA VAL A 50 2.12 -10.88 14.96
C VAL A 50 2.40 -9.93 16.11
N GLY A 51 2.38 -10.43 17.35
CA GLY A 51 2.77 -9.63 18.54
C GLY A 51 2.00 -8.30 18.71
N GLY A 52 0.73 -8.26 18.30
CA GLY A 52 -0.11 -7.04 18.34
C GLY A 52 0.05 -6.11 17.14
N GLN A 53 0.97 -6.39 16.22
CA GLN A 53 1.15 -5.66 14.97
C GLN A 53 0.42 -6.35 13.82
N LYS A 54 -0.09 -5.56 12.87
CA LYS A 54 -0.64 -6.05 11.60
C LYS A 54 0.39 -5.87 10.49
N ILE A 55 0.71 -6.95 9.81
CA ILE A 55 1.57 -6.98 8.64
C ILE A 55 0.67 -7.14 7.42
N TYR A 56 0.80 -6.26 6.44
CA TYR A 56 0.03 -6.30 5.20
C TYR A 56 0.94 -6.76 4.06
N GLN A 57 0.57 -7.84 3.39
CA GLN A 57 1.18 -8.27 2.14
C GLN A 57 0.33 -7.75 1.00
N VAL A 58 0.90 -6.88 0.17
CA VAL A 58 0.23 -6.28 -0.99
C VAL A 58 0.89 -6.84 -2.25
N VAL A 59 0.10 -7.44 -3.14
CA VAL A 59 0.55 -7.99 -4.42
C VAL A 59 -0.27 -7.33 -5.53
N GLY A 60 0.43 -6.72 -6.49
CA GLY A 60 -0.17 -6.07 -7.65
C GLY A 60 0.88 -5.31 -8.47
N GLU A 61 0.44 -4.68 -9.55
CA GLU A 61 1.29 -3.82 -10.39
C GLU A 61 1.36 -2.41 -9.81
N ALA A 62 2.59 -1.89 -9.62
CA ALA A 62 2.81 -0.57 -9.07
C ALA A 62 3.13 0.46 -10.16
N VAL A 63 2.45 1.60 -10.08
CA VAL A 63 2.72 2.78 -10.90
C VAL A 63 3.33 3.86 -10.02
N GLU A 64 4.42 4.47 -10.48
CA GLU A 64 5.06 5.59 -9.81
C GLU A 64 4.42 6.91 -10.27
N GLU A 65 3.86 7.65 -9.31
CA GLU A 65 3.39 9.01 -9.50
C GLU A 65 4.39 9.95 -8.82
N LYS A 66 4.92 10.93 -9.56
CA LYS A 66 5.73 11.97 -8.93
C LYS A 66 4.78 12.86 -8.15
N THR A 67 5.19 13.25 -6.93
CA THR A 67 4.54 14.35 -6.25
C THR A 67 4.91 15.59 -7.04
N GLU A 68 4.11 15.97 -8.04
CA GLU A 68 4.15 17.33 -8.52
C GLU A 68 3.80 18.17 -7.30
N GLU A 69 4.81 18.85 -6.72
CA GLU A 69 4.57 19.98 -5.85
C GLU A 69 3.44 20.76 -6.51
N GLU A 70 2.32 20.92 -5.79
CA GLU A 70 1.14 21.59 -6.27
C GLU A 70 1.62 22.79 -7.09
N LYS A 71 1.56 22.67 -8.42
CA LYS A 71 1.45 23.83 -9.26
C LYS A 71 0.06 24.31 -8.91
N THR A 72 -0.04 25.08 -7.84
CA THR A 72 -1.14 25.99 -7.65
C THR A 72 -1.27 26.66 -9.01
N GLU A 73 -2.31 26.32 -9.75
CA GLU A 73 -2.66 27.03 -10.97
C GLU A 73 -3.07 28.42 -10.48
N ILE A 74 -2.08 29.28 -10.23
CA ILE A 74 -2.33 30.67 -9.91
C ILE A 74 -2.83 31.25 -11.22
N SER A 75 -4.12 31.57 -11.25
CA SER A 75 -4.73 32.31 -12.36
C SER A 75 -3.99 33.63 -12.53
N ASP A 76 -3.73 34.03 -13.78
CA ASP A 76 -3.12 35.35 -14.08
C ASP A 76 -3.90 36.51 -13.44
N GLU A 77 -5.19 36.34 -13.17
CA GLU A 77 -6.04 37.32 -12.48
C GLU A 77 -5.63 37.54 -11.01
N ASP A 78 -5.23 36.49 -10.29
CA ASP A 78 -4.81 36.59 -8.89
C ASP A 78 -3.44 37.27 -8.76
N VAL A 79 -2.57 37.10 -9.77
CA VAL A 79 -1.26 37.79 -9.84
C VAL A 79 -1.44 39.30 -10.01
N GLN A 80 -2.41 39.72 -10.83
CA GLN A 80 -2.68 41.14 -11.09
C GLN A 80 -3.29 41.85 -9.87
N LEU A 81 -4.11 41.15 -9.07
CA LEU A 81 -4.73 41.72 -7.87
C LEU A 81 -3.70 42.05 -6.77
N VAL A 82 -2.64 41.24 -6.65
CA VAL A 82 -1.58 41.42 -5.63
C VAL A 82 -0.52 42.45 -6.06
N ALA A 83 -0.37 42.68 -7.36
CA ALA A 83 0.62 43.62 -7.91
C ALA A 83 0.19 45.11 -7.85
N ALA A 84 -1.02 45.42 -7.36
CA ALA A 84 -1.61 46.75 -7.32
C ALA A 84 -1.50 47.42 -5.93
#